data_AF-Q0BPR1-F1
#
_entry.id   AF-Q0BPR1-F1
#
_cell.length_a   1.000
_cell.length_b   1.000
_cell.length_c   1.000
_cell.angle_alpha   90.00
_cell.angle_beta   90.00
_cell.angle_gamma   90.00
#
_symmetry.space_group_name_H-M   'P 1'
#
loop_
_entity.id
_entity.type
_entity.pdbx_description
1 polymer ?
#
loop_
_entity_poly.entity_id
_entity_poly.type
_entity_poly.pdbx_seq_one_letter_code
_entity_poly.pdbx_strand_id
1 'polypeptide(L)'
;MRRSGTASIAASALMLPDAVTEYADWVIKAAYRCKRSLSPENRTASPTLFQKKTDFPAEMPCSASSPFAPEAWRGYGPRPLFRQALPDLRGHCVADIFDEVEEDLRAERAKKLLVRYGGPAVGLVLLVILGAAGWQGWLWYKHRQDATAAERFLALTRNPVDPLAPPVHIVPDAKTEQALTAFAKDSPENYATLARLRAAALLTAGGNKKGAEAIYGTVSNDNAALPALRDLATLQSVWNRIDDGDPATLRGQLAPLLADGNPWQPFAREGTALLDIRQGRMDDARRGLQTLSQDENAPPGVRNRATGLLAKFGG
;
A
#
# COMPACT_ATOMS: atom_id res chain seq x y z
N MET A 1 -22.29 -38.12 28.76
CA MET A 1 -23.20 -38.07 27.59
C MET A 1 -23.55 -36.62 27.28
N ARG A 2 -23.70 -36.31 25.99
CA ARG A 2 -24.13 -35.05 25.34
C ARG A 2 -23.05 -33.97 25.04
N ARG A 3 -22.66 -33.96 23.76
CA ARG A 3 -21.96 -32.90 23.00
C ARG A 3 -22.97 -31.88 22.47
N SER A 4 -22.59 -30.61 22.44
CA SER A 4 -22.97 -29.54 21.49
C SER A 4 -22.46 -28.22 22.09
N GLY A 5 -21.80 -27.27 21.44
CA GLY A 5 -21.45 -27.01 20.06
C GLY A 5 -20.96 -25.56 20.06
N THR A 6 -19.75 -25.32 19.57
CA THR A 6 -19.11 -24.01 19.42
C THR A 6 -19.77 -23.22 18.29
N ALA A 7 -20.06 -21.93 18.50
CA ALA A 7 -20.38 -20.99 17.41
C ALA A 7 -19.66 -19.66 17.62
N SER A 8 -18.69 -19.44 16.74
CA SER A 8 -17.90 -18.24 16.53
C SER A 8 -18.76 -17.15 15.88
N ILE A 9 -18.78 -15.93 16.42
CA ILE A 9 -19.38 -14.77 15.75
C ILE A 9 -18.25 -14.04 15.02
N ALA A 10 -18.15 -14.34 13.72
CA ALA A 10 -17.26 -13.70 12.78
C ALA A 10 -17.82 -12.35 12.34
N ALA A 11 -16.90 -11.39 12.22
CA ALA A 11 -17.08 -10.09 11.61
C ALA A 11 -17.65 -10.22 10.19
N SER A 12 -18.84 -9.67 9.97
CA SER A 12 -19.39 -9.46 8.63
C SER A 12 -18.70 -8.26 8.00
N ALA A 13 -17.67 -8.56 7.21
CA ALA A 13 -17.06 -7.65 6.27
C ALA A 13 -18.07 -7.29 5.16
N LEU A 14 -18.26 -6.00 4.93
CA LEU A 14 -18.81 -5.46 3.69
C LEU A 14 -17.82 -5.74 2.54
N MET A 15 -17.93 -6.92 1.94
CA MET A 15 -17.39 -7.19 0.60
C MET A 15 -18.32 -6.52 -0.43
N LEU A 16 -17.94 -5.33 -0.88
CA LEU A 16 -18.36 -4.81 -2.19
C LEU A 16 -17.27 -5.15 -3.24
N PRO A 17 -17.63 -5.36 -4.51
CA PRO A 17 -16.85 -6.18 -5.44
C PRO A 17 -15.65 -5.43 -6.04
N ASP A 18 -14.46 -6.04 -5.92
CA ASP A 18 -13.18 -5.64 -6.52
C ASP A 18 -13.19 -5.50 -8.05
N ALA A 19 -14.26 -5.94 -8.73
CA ALA A 19 -14.37 -5.90 -10.19
C ALA A 19 -14.46 -4.48 -10.78
N VAL A 20 -14.98 -3.50 -10.03
CA VAL A 20 -15.17 -2.13 -10.55
C VAL A 20 -13.87 -1.31 -10.50
N THR A 21 -13.04 -1.54 -9.49
CA THR A 21 -11.74 -0.87 -9.33
C THR A 21 -10.70 -1.43 -10.30
N GLU A 22 -10.71 -2.73 -10.56
CA GLU A 22 -9.78 -3.38 -11.49
C GLU A 22 -10.07 -2.99 -12.95
N TYR A 23 -11.35 -2.84 -13.33
CA TYR A 23 -11.74 -2.38 -14.66
C TYR A 23 -11.37 -0.91 -14.91
N ALA A 24 -11.52 -0.04 -13.89
CA ALA A 24 -11.13 1.36 -13.98
C ALA A 24 -9.60 1.54 -14.16
N ASP A 25 -8.79 0.74 -13.46
CA ASP A 25 -7.32 0.75 -13.60
C ASP A 25 -6.87 0.26 -15.00
N TRP A 26 -7.55 -0.74 -15.56
CA TRP A 26 -7.27 -1.23 -16.91
C TRP A 26 -7.54 -0.16 -17.99
N VAL A 27 -8.68 0.54 -17.93
CA VAL A 27 -9.04 1.60 -18.89
C VAL A 27 -8.06 2.77 -18.81
N ILE A 28 -7.63 3.15 -17.61
CA ILE A 28 -6.65 4.24 -17.40
C ILE A 28 -5.27 3.85 -17.95
N LYS A 29 -4.78 2.63 -17.67
CA LYS A 29 -3.50 2.14 -18.21
C LYS A 29 -3.50 2.03 -19.73
N ALA A 30 -4.63 1.65 -20.33
CA ALA A 30 -4.79 1.61 -21.78
C ALA A 30 -4.73 3.01 -22.42
N ALA A 31 -5.40 4.00 -21.83
CA ALA A 31 -5.38 5.38 -22.32
C ALA A 31 -3.98 6.02 -22.23
N TYR A 32 -3.23 5.77 -21.16
CA TYR A 32 -1.86 6.28 -21.01
C TYR A 32 -0.87 5.64 -21.99
N ARG A 33 -1.05 4.35 -22.33
CA ARG A 33 -0.18 3.64 -23.29
C ARG A 33 -0.37 4.15 -24.72
N CYS A 34 -1.59 4.51 -25.10
CA CYS A 34 -1.90 5.08 -26.42
C CYS A 34 -1.34 6.50 -26.60
N LYS A 35 -1.33 7.31 -25.54
CA LYS A 35 -0.75 8.68 -25.59
C LYS A 35 0.78 8.67 -25.76
N ARG A 36 1.46 7.63 -25.26
CA ARG A 36 2.93 7.51 -25.38
C ARG A 36 3.39 7.11 -26.79
N SER A 37 2.56 6.40 -27.55
CA SER A 37 2.87 6.00 -28.94
C SER A 37 2.62 7.09 -29.99
N LEU A 38 1.91 8.16 -29.63
CA LEU A 38 1.51 9.25 -30.56
C LEU A 38 2.34 10.53 -30.42
N SER A 39 3.39 10.55 -29.58
CA SER A 39 4.29 11.71 -29.49
C SER A 39 5.27 11.74 -30.67
N PRO A 40 5.30 12.79 -31.50
CA PRO A 40 6.11 12.85 -32.72
C PRO A 40 7.60 13.18 -32.49
N GLU A 41 8.07 13.22 -31.24
CA GLU A 41 9.35 13.83 -30.87
C GLU A 41 10.60 12.95 -31.02
N ASN A 42 10.48 11.71 -31.53
CA ASN A 42 11.63 10.79 -31.62
C ASN A 42 12.07 10.42 -33.05
N ARG A 43 11.74 11.28 -34.04
CA ARG A 43 12.10 11.08 -35.45
C ARG A 43 13.17 12.06 -35.96
N THR A 44 14.24 12.27 -35.21
CA THR A 44 15.47 12.91 -35.73
C THR A 44 16.71 12.39 -35.02
N ALA A 45 17.33 11.35 -35.57
CA ALA A 45 18.75 11.08 -35.40
C ALA A 45 19.30 10.55 -36.73
N SER A 46 20.15 11.37 -37.34
CA SER A 46 20.83 11.15 -38.62
C SER A 46 21.89 10.04 -38.55
N PRO A 47 22.33 9.52 -39.71
CA PRO A 47 23.03 8.25 -39.84
C PRO A 47 24.55 8.43 -39.75
N THR A 48 25.28 7.38 -39.40
CA THR A 48 26.52 6.94 -40.08
C THR A 48 27.20 5.80 -39.31
N LEU A 49 27.89 4.96 -40.09
CA LEU A 49 28.85 3.92 -39.69
C LEU A 49 28.26 2.61 -39.15
N PHE A 50 28.02 1.65 -40.06
CA PHE A 50 28.96 0.54 -40.25
C PHE A 50 28.55 -0.28 -41.48
N GLN A 51 29.37 -0.22 -42.53
CA GLN A 51 29.41 -1.26 -43.56
C GLN A 51 29.97 -2.55 -42.94
N LYS A 52 29.43 -3.71 -43.33
CA LYS A 52 30.07 -4.68 -44.25
C LYS A 52 29.51 -6.11 -44.01
N LYS A 53 29.47 -6.87 -45.12
CA LYS A 53 29.18 -8.32 -45.29
C LYS A 53 27.70 -8.69 -45.48
N THR A 54 27.21 -8.81 -46.71
CA THR A 54 27.40 -9.88 -47.75
C THR A 54 26.41 -11.02 -47.59
N ASP A 55 25.67 -11.23 -48.68
CA ASP A 55 25.05 -12.47 -49.16
C ASP A 55 23.78 -12.98 -48.47
N PHE A 56 22.63 -12.60 -49.04
CA PHE A 56 21.38 -13.34 -48.92
C PHE A 56 21.00 -13.87 -50.32
N PRO A 57 20.98 -15.20 -50.54
CA PRO A 57 20.33 -15.75 -51.71
C PRO A 57 18.81 -15.76 -51.53
N ALA A 58 18.14 -15.50 -52.65
CA ALA A 58 16.73 -15.74 -52.86
C ALA A 58 16.38 -17.24 -52.72
N GLU A 59 15.08 -17.50 -52.62
CA GLU A 59 14.39 -18.81 -52.69
C GLU A 59 14.11 -19.49 -51.34
N MET A 60 12.87 -19.33 -50.86
CA MET A 60 12.24 -20.19 -49.85
C MET A 60 11.27 -21.14 -50.53
N PRO A 61 11.49 -22.47 -50.51
CA PRO A 61 10.42 -23.43 -50.72
C PRO A 61 9.68 -23.71 -49.40
N CYS A 62 8.37 -23.52 -49.41
CA CYS A 62 7.45 -24.03 -48.39
C CYS A 62 7.46 -25.56 -48.39
N SER A 63 8.11 -26.22 -47.43
CA SER A 63 7.75 -27.59 -47.03
C SER A 63 8.36 -27.97 -45.67
N ALA A 64 7.67 -28.88 -44.99
CA ALA A 64 8.07 -29.66 -43.81
C ALA A 64 7.83 -29.07 -42.41
N SER A 65 6.63 -29.37 -41.89
CA SER A 65 6.39 -30.13 -40.65
C SER A 65 7.50 -30.13 -39.57
N SER A 66 7.17 -29.54 -38.42
CA SER A 66 7.87 -29.78 -37.15
C SER A 66 7.41 -31.10 -36.50
N PRO A 67 8.33 -31.89 -35.88
CA PRO A 67 7.98 -33.14 -35.22
C PRO A 67 8.01 -32.98 -33.70
N PHE A 68 7.08 -32.24 -33.08
CA PHE A 68 6.87 -32.27 -31.62
C PHE A 68 5.42 -31.88 -31.28
N ALA A 69 4.50 -32.84 -31.35
CA ALA A 69 3.19 -32.75 -30.72
C ALA A 69 3.01 -33.97 -29.79
N PRO A 70 2.76 -33.76 -28.48
CA PRO A 70 2.60 -34.86 -27.54
C PRO A 70 1.28 -35.63 -27.73
N GLU A 71 1.41 -36.91 -27.40
CA GLU A 71 0.53 -38.04 -27.66
C GLU A 71 -0.61 -38.10 -26.65
N ALA A 72 -1.76 -37.48 -26.93
CA ALA A 72 -2.93 -37.59 -26.04
C ALA A 72 -4.30 -37.34 -26.69
N TRP A 73 -4.53 -37.78 -27.94
CA TRP A 73 -5.89 -37.96 -28.48
C TRP A 73 -5.92 -39.13 -29.46
N ARG A 74 -5.69 -40.36 -28.96
CA ARG A 74 -6.06 -41.59 -29.67
C ARG A 74 -7.50 -41.94 -29.35
N GLY A 75 -8.41 -41.45 -30.18
CA GLY A 75 -9.81 -41.84 -30.20
C GLY A 75 -10.47 -41.25 -31.43
N TYR A 76 -10.98 -42.13 -32.31
CA TYR A 76 -11.66 -41.88 -33.59
C TYR A 76 -10.78 -41.79 -34.83
N GLY A 77 -10.47 -42.96 -35.40
CA GLY A 77 -10.16 -43.10 -36.81
C GLY A 77 -11.44 -43.09 -37.67
N PRO A 78 -11.34 -42.71 -38.96
CA PRO A 78 -12.49 -42.63 -39.87
C PRO A 78 -12.85 -44.02 -40.43
N ARG A 79 -14.15 -44.28 -40.62
CA ARG A 79 -14.64 -45.40 -41.43
C ARG A 79 -14.91 -44.92 -42.87
N PRO A 80 -14.28 -45.49 -43.90
CA PRO A 80 -14.79 -45.43 -45.28
C PRO A 80 -15.79 -46.58 -45.49
N LEU A 81 -16.72 -46.59 -46.43
CA LEU A 81 -17.24 -45.65 -47.42
C LEU A 81 -18.51 -46.33 -47.98
N PHE A 82 -19.43 -45.52 -48.52
CA PHE A 82 -20.43 -45.91 -49.51
C PHE A 82 -21.50 -46.96 -49.16
N ARG A 83 -22.67 -46.45 -48.74
CA ARG A 83 -23.94 -46.86 -49.36
C ARG A 83 -24.60 -45.62 -49.94
N GLN A 84 -24.58 -45.52 -51.26
CA GLN A 84 -25.33 -44.53 -52.04
C GLN A 84 -26.83 -44.69 -51.75
N ALA A 85 -27.51 -43.59 -51.46
CA ALA A 85 -28.92 -43.43 -51.79
C ALA A 85 -29.26 -41.93 -51.81
N LEU A 86 -29.30 -41.39 -53.04
CA LEU A 86 -30.17 -40.33 -53.55
C LEU A 86 -29.96 -38.88 -53.05
N PRO A 87 -29.95 -37.88 -53.95
CA PRO A 87 -30.05 -36.48 -53.56
C PRO A 87 -31.49 -36.20 -53.13
N ASP A 88 -31.74 -36.04 -51.83
CA ASP A 88 -33.01 -35.47 -51.39
C ASP A 88 -32.95 -33.95 -51.62
N LEU A 89 -33.43 -33.54 -52.80
CA LEU A 89 -33.70 -32.16 -53.16
C LEU A 89 -34.97 -31.64 -52.45
N ARG A 90 -35.08 -31.83 -51.13
CA ARG A 90 -36.19 -31.30 -50.31
C ARG A 90 -35.69 -30.94 -48.92
N GLY A 91 -35.42 -29.65 -48.68
CA GLY A 91 -35.19 -29.17 -47.33
C GLY A 91 -34.56 -27.78 -47.19
N HIS A 92 -33.98 -27.22 -48.27
CA HIS A 92 -33.24 -25.95 -48.20
C HIS A 92 -34.09 -24.69 -48.45
N CYS A 93 -35.39 -24.70 -48.14
CA CYS A 93 -36.23 -23.49 -48.23
C CYS A 93 -37.04 -23.22 -46.96
N VAL A 94 -36.83 -23.99 -45.89
CA VAL A 94 -37.70 -23.92 -44.69
C VAL A 94 -36.93 -23.57 -43.42
N ALA A 95 -35.63 -23.84 -43.32
CA ALA A 95 -34.85 -23.37 -42.16
C ALA A 95 -34.58 -21.86 -42.19
N ASP A 96 -34.34 -21.27 -43.38
CA ASP A 96 -34.03 -19.83 -43.53
C ASP A 96 -35.24 -18.93 -43.19
N ILE A 97 -36.45 -19.33 -43.57
CA ILE A 97 -37.69 -18.55 -43.34
C ILE A 97 -38.13 -18.57 -41.86
N PHE A 98 -37.80 -19.62 -41.11
CA PHE A 98 -38.16 -19.68 -39.68
C PHE A 98 -37.13 -18.99 -38.77
N ASP A 99 -35.84 -19.00 -39.14
CA ASP A 99 -34.84 -18.19 -38.45
C ASP A 99 -35.03 -16.67 -38.72
N GLU A 100 -35.39 -16.27 -39.95
CA GLU A 100 -35.70 -14.85 -40.27
C GLU A 100 -36.89 -14.30 -39.47
N VAL A 101 -37.96 -15.08 -39.31
CA VAL A 101 -39.17 -14.62 -38.59
C VAL A 101 -38.98 -14.62 -37.07
N GLU A 102 -38.15 -15.52 -36.53
CA GLU A 102 -37.83 -15.53 -35.11
C GLU A 102 -36.76 -14.47 -34.74
N GLU A 103 -35.93 -14.06 -35.69
CA GLU A 103 -35.04 -12.90 -35.58
C GLU A 103 -35.79 -11.58 -35.47
N ASP A 104 -36.84 -11.35 -36.25
CA ASP A 104 -37.65 -10.12 -36.19
C ASP A 104 -38.36 -9.96 -34.82
N LEU A 105 -38.90 -11.05 -34.27
CA LEU A 105 -39.55 -11.03 -32.94
C LEU A 105 -38.55 -10.80 -31.79
N ARG A 106 -37.31 -11.30 -31.91
CA ARG A 106 -36.24 -11.00 -30.94
C ARG A 106 -35.77 -9.55 -31.06
N ALA A 107 -35.63 -9.05 -32.28
CA ALA A 107 -35.23 -7.67 -32.56
C ALA A 107 -36.24 -6.66 -31.98
N GLU A 108 -37.55 -6.90 -32.12
CA GLU A 108 -38.56 -6.02 -31.54
C GLU A 108 -38.57 -6.00 -30.01
N ARG A 109 -38.37 -7.15 -29.35
CA ARG A 109 -38.27 -7.24 -27.89
C ARG A 109 -37.01 -6.55 -27.37
N ALA A 110 -35.88 -6.76 -28.04
CA ALA A 110 -34.63 -6.07 -27.73
C ALA A 110 -34.80 -4.55 -27.88
N LYS A 111 -35.46 -4.08 -28.95
CA LYS A 111 -35.74 -2.66 -29.18
C LYS A 111 -36.64 -2.06 -28.10
N LYS A 112 -37.71 -2.76 -27.69
CA LYS A 112 -38.60 -2.31 -26.59
C LYS A 112 -37.86 -2.19 -25.24
N LEU A 113 -36.97 -3.14 -24.93
CA LEU A 113 -36.13 -3.05 -23.73
C LEU A 113 -35.15 -1.88 -23.81
N LEU A 114 -34.52 -1.67 -24.97
CA LEU A 114 -33.55 -0.59 -25.18
C LEU A 114 -34.21 0.80 -25.09
N VAL A 115 -35.41 0.97 -25.66
CA VAL A 115 -36.16 2.24 -25.53
C VAL A 115 -36.62 2.48 -24.10
N ARG A 116 -37.02 1.43 -23.37
CA ARG A 116 -37.52 1.55 -21.98
C ARG A 116 -36.41 1.76 -20.94
N TYR A 117 -35.27 1.07 -21.09
CA TYR A 117 -34.19 1.07 -20.11
C TYR A 117 -32.93 1.83 -20.57
N GLY A 118 -32.78 2.17 -21.85
CA GLY A 118 -31.61 2.86 -22.37
C GLY A 118 -31.40 4.24 -21.74
N GLY A 119 -32.45 5.04 -21.62
CA GLY A 119 -32.41 6.34 -20.95
C GLY A 119 -31.93 6.27 -19.49
N PRO A 120 -32.62 5.52 -18.60
CA PRO A 120 -32.20 5.39 -17.21
C PRO A 120 -30.85 4.67 -17.04
N ALA A 121 -30.50 3.72 -17.91
CA ALA A 121 -29.18 3.08 -17.89
C ALA A 121 -28.06 4.09 -18.19
N VAL A 122 -28.22 4.94 -19.20
CA VAL A 122 -27.26 6.02 -19.49
C VAL A 122 -27.19 7.02 -18.33
N GLY A 123 -28.33 7.40 -17.75
CA GLY A 123 -28.38 8.27 -16.58
C GLY A 123 -27.60 7.70 -15.38
N LEU A 124 -27.76 6.40 -15.11
CA LEU A 124 -27.03 5.70 -14.05
C LEU A 124 -25.52 5.70 -14.32
N VAL A 125 -25.10 5.37 -15.54
CA VAL A 125 -23.67 5.39 -15.92
C VAL A 125 -23.08 6.79 -15.76
N LEU A 126 -23.79 7.84 -16.20
CA LEU A 126 -23.35 9.22 -16.02
C LEU A 126 -23.23 9.61 -14.56
N LEU A 127 -24.18 9.20 -13.71
CA LEU A 127 -24.11 9.45 -12.27
C LEU A 127 -22.87 8.81 -11.64
N VAL A 128 -22.58 7.55 -11.98
CA VAL A 128 -21.38 6.85 -11.49
C VAL A 128 -20.10 7.58 -11.94
N ILE A 129 -20.02 8.00 -13.21
CA ILE A 129 -18.87 8.75 -13.73
C ILE A 129 -18.70 10.09 -13.00
N LEU A 130 -19.79 10.84 -12.78
CA LEU A 130 -19.74 12.10 -12.04
C LEU A 130 -19.34 11.90 -10.58
N GLY A 131 -19.85 10.86 -9.92
CA GLY A 131 -19.45 10.50 -8.56
C GLY A 131 -17.96 10.15 -8.46
N ALA A 132 -17.47 9.32 -9.39
CA ALA A 132 -16.06 8.98 -9.47
C ALA A 132 -15.18 10.21 -9.75
N ALA A 133 -15.57 11.08 -10.70
CA ALA A 133 -14.84 12.30 -11.01
C ALA A 133 -14.79 13.28 -9.82
N GLY A 134 -15.90 13.44 -9.10
CA GLY A 134 -15.96 14.26 -7.89
C GLY A 134 -15.06 13.71 -6.77
N TRP A 135 -15.11 12.39 -6.53
CA TRP A 135 -14.26 11.72 -5.55
C TRP A 135 -12.77 11.88 -5.90
N GLN A 136 -12.41 11.64 -7.16
CA GLN A 136 -11.03 11.80 -7.63
C GLN A 136 -10.54 13.25 -7.56
N GLY A 137 -11.41 14.22 -7.86
CA GLY A 137 -11.10 15.64 -7.68
C GLY A 137 -10.81 16.00 -6.23
N TRP A 138 -11.60 15.47 -5.28
CA TRP A 138 -11.37 15.67 -3.85
C TRP A 138 -10.08 15.02 -3.35
N LEU A 139 -9.80 13.78 -3.77
CA LEU A 139 -8.52 13.10 -3.48
C LEU A 139 -7.33 13.88 -4.01
N TRP A 140 -7.39 14.34 -5.26
CA TRP A 140 -6.32 15.15 -5.85
C TRP A 140 -6.06 16.43 -5.04
N TYR A 141 -7.13 17.12 -4.63
CA TYR A 141 -7.01 18.32 -3.80
C TYR A 141 -6.36 18.02 -2.45
N LYS A 142 -6.81 16.96 -1.76
CA LYS A 142 -6.22 16.53 -0.48
C LYS A 142 -4.75 16.14 -0.63
N HIS A 143 -4.41 15.34 -1.63
CA HIS A 143 -3.03 14.97 -1.93
C HIS A 143 -2.16 16.19 -2.22
N ARG A 144 -2.69 17.22 -2.89
CA ARG A 144 -1.97 18.46 -3.14
C ARG A 144 -1.66 19.20 -1.84
N GLN A 145 -2.62 19.30 -0.92
CA GLN A 145 -2.41 19.90 0.40
C GLN A 145 -1.35 19.13 1.20
N ASP A 146 -1.47 17.81 1.26
CA ASP A 146 -0.53 16.93 1.95
C ASP A 146 0.89 17.06 1.37
N ALA A 147 1.03 17.11 0.03
CA ALA A 147 2.32 17.31 -0.63
C ALA A 147 2.97 18.66 -0.25
N THR A 148 2.19 19.75 -0.26
CA THR A 148 2.71 21.06 0.14
C THR A 148 3.08 21.13 1.62
N ALA A 149 2.35 20.44 2.48
CA ALA A 149 2.68 20.32 3.90
C ALA A 149 3.96 19.50 4.11
N ALA A 150 4.13 18.41 3.34
CA ALA A 150 5.32 17.58 3.36
C ALA A 150 6.58 18.38 3.02
N GLU A 151 6.55 19.15 1.92
CA GLU A 151 7.68 19.98 1.49
C GLU A 151 8.09 20.99 2.56
N ARG A 152 7.09 21.67 3.16
CA ARG A 152 7.32 22.64 4.25
C ARG A 152 7.88 21.97 5.50
N PHE A 153 7.33 20.83 5.89
CA PHE A 153 7.82 20.06 7.04
C PHE A 153 9.26 19.60 6.82
N LEU A 154 9.59 19.07 5.64
CA LEU A 154 10.94 18.66 5.29
C LEU A 154 11.91 19.86 5.29
N ALA A 155 11.48 21.03 4.82
CA ALA A 155 12.30 22.24 4.86
C ALA A 155 12.61 22.68 6.30
N LEU A 156 11.65 22.58 7.22
CA LEU A 156 11.83 22.91 8.64
C LEU A 156 12.69 21.88 9.38
N THR A 157 12.60 20.60 9.02
CA THR A 157 13.27 19.52 9.74
C THR A 157 14.62 19.13 9.17
N ARG A 158 15.03 19.75 8.05
CA ARG A 158 16.29 19.47 7.37
C ARG A 158 17.45 19.72 8.32
N ASN A 159 18.34 18.75 8.44
CA ASN A 159 19.56 18.90 9.21
C ASN A 159 20.43 19.99 8.54
N PRO A 160 20.81 21.06 9.26
CA PRO A 160 21.64 22.12 8.70
C PRO A 160 23.09 21.67 8.47
N VAL A 161 23.54 20.62 9.16
CA VAL A 161 24.94 20.15 9.12
C VAL A 161 25.17 19.19 7.95
N ASP A 162 24.27 18.23 7.73
CA ASP A 162 24.34 17.30 6.61
C ASP A 162 22.93 16.97 6.10
N PRO A 163 22.54 17.45 4.90
CA PRO A 163 21.24 17.18 4.29
C PRO A 163 20.98 15.71 3.95
N LEU A 164 22.04 14.89 3.86
CA LEU A 164 21.99 13.47 3.50
C LEU A 164 22.14 12.55 4.72
N ALA A 165 22.63 13.08 5.85
CA ALA A 165 22.71 12.30 7.07
C ALA A 165 21.29 12.00 7.59
N PRO A 166 21.00 10.73 7.97
CA PRO A 166 19.82 10.45 8.75
C PRO A 166 19.85 11.34 10.02
N PRO A 167 18.69 11.81 10.51
CA PRO A 167 18.60 12.63 11.71
C PRO A 167 18.91 11.76 12.95
N VAL A 168 20.18 11.38 13.12
CA VAL A 168 20.65 10.51 14.21
C VAL A 168 20.81 11.31 15.50
N HIS A 169 21.05 12.62 15.38
CA HIS A 169 21.18 13.52 16.52
C HIS A 169 20.27 14.73 16.36
N ILE A 170 19.30 14.85 17.25
CA ILE A 170 18.49 16.04 17.38
C ILE A 170 19.32 17.07 18.15
N VAL A 171 19.77 18.10 17.44
CA VAL A 171 20.44 19.25 18.07
C VAL A 171 19.36 20.22 18.56
N PRO A 172 19.51 20.80 19.77
CA PRO A 172 18.59 21.82 20.24
C PRO A 172 18.55 23.01 19.30
N ASP A 173 17.36 23.40 18.86
CA ASP A 173 17.16 24.58 18.02
C ASP A 173 15.80 25.20 18.33
N ALA A 174 15.83 26.29 19.10
CA ALA A 174 14.63 27.02 19.50
C ALA A 174 13.92 27.69 18.31
N LYS A 175 14.66 28.09 17.26
CA LYS A 175 14.03 28.71 16.08
C LYS A 175 13.22 27.68 15.31
N THR A 176 13.78 26.49 15.11
CA THR A 176 13.10 25.39 14.43
C THR A 176 11.92 24.87 15.26
N GLU A 177 12.06 24.79 16.59
CA GLU A 177 10.96 24.44 17.48
C GLU A 177 9.77 25.41 17.31
N GLN A 178 10.01 26.71 17.40
CA GLN A 178 8.96 27.73 17.21
C GLN A 178 8.31 27.67 15.83
N ALA A 179 9.12 27.46 14.78
CA ALA A 179 8.63 27.33 13.41
C ALA A 179 7.75 26.09 13.22
N LEU A 180 8.11 24.95 13.83
CA LEU A 180 7.28 23.74 13.83
C LEU A 180 5.99 23.93 14.61
N THR A 181 6.04 24.60 15.77
CA THR A 181 4.87 24.94 16.58
C THR A 181 3.91 25.86 15.84
N ALA A 182 4.41 26.84 15.08
CA ALA A 182 3.59 27.68 14.21
C ALA A 182 3.01 26.87 13.04
N PHE A 183 3.83 26.08 12.35
CA PHE A 183 3.41 25.22 11.24
C PHE A 183 2.28 24.26 11.64
N ALA A 184 2.32 23.70 12.85
CA ALA A 184 1.30 22.79 13.35
C ALA A 184 -0.11 23.41 13.51
N LYS A 185 -0.26 24.74 13.46
CA LYS A 185 -1.57 25.42 13.55
C LYS A 185 -2.32 25.44 12.22
N ASP A 186 -1.59 25.51 11.11
CA ASP A 186 -2.14 25.72 9.76
C ASP A 186 -1.93 24.51 8.83
N SER A 187 -1.53 23.37 9.38
CA SER A 187 -1.20 22.16 8.61
C SER A 187 -2.28 21.08 8.68
N PRO A 188 -2.38 20.21 7.68
CA PRO A 188 -3.20 19.01 7.76
C PRO A 188 -2.84 18.17 9.00
N GLU A 189 -3.83 17.53 9.62
CA GLU A 189 -3.72 16.93 10.97
C GLU A 189 -2.50 16.03 11.16
N ASN A 190 -2.20 15.16 10.18
CA ASN A 190 -1.06 14.25 10.24
C ASN A 190 0.28 15.00 10.30
N TYR A 191 0.43 16.05 9.50
CA TYR A 191 1.64 16.88 9.49
C TYR A 191 1.71 17.79 10.72
N ALA A 192 0.57 18.26 11.22
CA ALA A 192 0.51 18.99 12.48
C ALA A 192 0.98 18.10 13.65
N THR A 193 0.55 16.84 13.70
CA THR A 193 1.00 15.87 14.70
C THR A 193 2.50 15.61 14.61
N LEU A 194 3.02 15.37 13.40
CA LEU A 194 4.46 15.19 13.19
C LEU A 194 5.27 16.42 13.62
N ALA A 195 4.79 17.62 13.32
CA ALA A 195 5.42 18.86 13.73
C ALA A 195 5.43 19.04 15.26
N ARG A 196 4.32 18.75 15.95
CA ARG A 196 4.25 18.72 17.41
C ARG A 196 5.27 17.74 17.99
N LEU A 197 5.33 16.51 17.48
CA LEU A 197 6.29 15.49 17.93
C LEU A 197 7.75 15.92 17.74
N ARG A 198 8.05 16.55 16.59
CA ARG A 198 9.39 17.03 16.29
C ARG A 198 9.80 18.23 17.17
N ALA A 199 8.87 19.16 17.43
CA ALA A 199 9.05 20.27 18.34
C ALA A 199 9.32 19.78 19.77
N ALA A 200 8.53 18.81 20.25
CA ALA A 200 8.76 18.16 21.54
C ALA A 200 10.14 17.52 21.64
N ALA A 201 10.61 16.86 20.57
CA ALA A 201 11.95 16.27 20.55
C ALA A 201 13.08 17.32 20.61
N LEU A 202 12.88 18.50 20.02
CA LEU A 202 13.82 19.64 20.15
C LEU A 202 13.83 20.19 21.58
N LEU A 203 12.67 20.26 22.23
CA LEU A 203 12.57 20.66 23.63
C LEU A 203 13.30 19.68 24.54
N THR A 204 13.12 18.36 24.33
CA THR A 204 13.86 17.32 25.07
C THR A 204 15.36 17.47 24.88
N ALA A 205 15.83 17.65 23.64
CA ALA A 205 17.24 17.85 23.35
C ALA A 205 17.79 19.11 24.05
N GLY A 206 17.00 20.20 24.10
CA GLY A 206 17.33 21.43 24.80
C GLY A 206 17.21 21.36 26.33
N GLY A 207 16.90 20.20 26.91
CA GLY A 207 16.76 20.00 28.35
C GLY A 207 15.39 20.39 28.92
N ASN A 208 14.46 20.91 28.11
CA ASN A 208 13.11 21.24 28.53
C ASN A 208 12.19 20.01 28.52
N LYS A 209 12.49 19.02 29.38
CA LYS A 209 11.72 17.78 29.51
C LYS A 209 10.24 18.04 29.83
N LYS A 210 9.93 19.05 30.68
CA LYS A 210 8.55 19.38 31.07
C LYS A 210 7.72 19.91 29.89
N GLY A 211 8.30 20.80 29.09
CA GLY A 211 7.65 21.32 27.88
C GLY A 211 7.42 20.21 26.84
N ALA A 212 8.42 19.35 26.64
CA ALA A 212 8.29 18.20 25.76
C ALA A 212 7.17 17.24 26.21
N GLU A 213 7.10 16.96 27.52
CA GLU A 213 6.09 16.07 28.09
C GLU A 213 4.66 16.57 27.87
N ALA A 214 4.43 17.88 27.98
CA ALA A 214 3.11 18.46 27.72
C ALA A 214 2.65 18.20 26.27
N ILE A 215 3.58 18.29 25.31
CA ILE A 215 3.28 18.03 23.89
C ILE A 215 3.08 16.53 23.64
N TYR A 216 3.97 15.67 24.15
CA TYR A 216 3.82 14.21 23.99
C TYR A 216 2.54 13.69 24.65
N GLY A 217 2.21 14.20 25.83
CA GLY A 217 0.95 13.90 26.54
C GLY A 217 -0.28 14.33 25.74
N THR A 218 -0.23 15.49 25.07
CA THR A 218 -1.33 15.94 24.20
C THR A 218 -1.51 14.99 23.02
N VAL A 219 -0.42 14.64 22.31
CA VAL A 219 -0.49 13.79 21.10
C VAL A 219 -0.88 12.35 21.43
N SER A 220 -0.36 11.78 22.52
CA SER A 220 -0.68 10.40 22.92
C SER A 220 -2.17 10.22 23.27
N ASN A 221 -2.84 11.26 23.77
CA ASN A 221 -4.25 11.25 24.13
C ASN A 221 -5.19 11.74 23.01
N ASP A 222 -4.65 12.17 21.87
CA ASP A 222 -5.45 12.73 20.77
C ASP A 222 -6.04 11.61 19.90
N ASN A 223 -7.36 11.42 19.95
CA ASN A 223 -8.03 10.39 19.14
C ASN A 223 -8.11 10.70 17.64
N ALA A 224 -7.85 11.94 17.23
CA ALA A 224 -7.78 12.31 15.82
C ALA A 224 -6.43 11.92 15.19
N ALA A 225 -5.39 11.77 15.99
CA ALA A 225 -4.07 11.37 15.52
C ALA A 225 -4.01 9.90 15.10
N LEU A 226 -3.21 9.61 14.08
CA LEU A 226 -2.96 8.25 13.61
C LEU A 226 -2.44 7.37 14.77
N PRO A 227 -2.95 6.12 14.95
CA PRO A 227 -2.54 5.25 16.04
C PRO A 227 -1.03 5.09 16.19
N ALA A 228 -0.32 4.91 15.07
CA ALA A 228 1.14 4.80 15.08
C ALA A 228 1.86 6.06 15.61
N LEU A 229 1.31 7.26 15.40
CA LEU A 229 1.87 8.51 15.91
C LEU A 229 1.56 8.71 17.40
N ARG A 230 0.41 8.25 17.87
CA ARG A 230 0.06 8.26 19.30
C ARG A 230 0.96 7.32 20.08
N ASP A 231 1.18 6.13 19.55
CA ASP A 231 2.08 5.14 20.13
C ASP A 231 3.51 5.67 20.20
N LEU A 232 3.98 6.34 19.13
CA LEU A 232 5.26 7.05 19.14
C LEU A 232 5.31 8.15 20.21
N ALA A 233 4.23 8.93 20.38
CA ALA A 233 4.15 9.96 21.41
C ALA A 233 4.24 9.36 22.81
N THR A 234 3.53 8.26 23.07
CA THR A 234 3.58 7.50 24.32
C THR A 234 5.00 7.00 24.58
N LEU A 235 5.63 6.40 23.57
CA LEU A 235 7.00 5.92 23.64
C LEU A 235 7.96 7.07 24.01
N GLN A 236 7.89 8.21 23.31
CA GLN A 236 8.76 9.37 23.57
C GLN A 236 8.51 10.03 24.92
N SER A 237 7.25 10.09 25.38
CA SER A 237 6.90 10.51 26.74
C SER A 237 7.55 9.61 27.80
N VAL A 238 7.57 8.29 27.58
CA VAL A 238 8.25 7.35 28.48
C VAL A 238 9.76 7.57 28.47
N TRP A 239 10.39 7.69 27.29
CA TRP A 239 11.82 7.96 27.17
C TRP A 239 12.23 9.27 27.83
N ASN A 240 11.41 10.31 27.69
CA ASN A 240 11.63 11.62 28.31
C ASN A 240 11.65 11.54 29.85
N ARG A 241 10.90 10.59 30.43
CA ARG A 241 10.73 10.38 31.87
C ARG A 241 11.41 9.12 32.41
N ILE A 242 12.21 8.42 31.60
CA ILE A 242 12.71 7.07 31.94
C ILE A 242 13.57 7.06 33.22
N ASP A 243 14.32 8.14 33.46
CA ASP A 243 15.23 8.28 34.61
C ASP A 243 14.51 8.71 35.90
N ASP A 244 13.45 9.53 35.77
CA ASP A 244 12.87 10.28 36.90
C ASP A 244 11.43 9.85 37.23
N GLY A 245 10.68 9.33 36.26
CA GLY A 245 9.27 8.97 36.41
C GLY A 245 9.03 7.73 37.26
N ASP A 246 7.79 7.50 37.69
CA ASP A 246 7.41 6.27 38.40
C ASP A 246 7.50 5.04 37.47
N PRO A 247 8.35 4.04 37.76
CA PRO A 247 8.54 2.90 36.87
C PRO A 247 7.28 2.03 36.67
N ALA A 248 6.34 2.00 37.63
CA ALA A 248 5.10 1.23 37.47
C ALA A 248 4.19 1.91 36.44
N THR A 249 4.02 3.22 36.55
CA THR A 249 3.28 4.05 35.59
C THR A 249 3.89 3.94 34.18
N LEU A 250 5.21 4.06 34.06
CA LEU A 250 5.91 3.97 32.76
C LEU A 250 5.73 2.59 32.12
N ARG A 251 5.78 1.50 32.90
CA ARG A 251 5.46 0.16 32.37
C ARG A 251 4.02 0.04 31.90
N GLY A 252 3.07 0.60 32.64
CA GLY A 252 1.67 0.63 32.22
C GLY A 252 1.47 1.29 30.86
N GLN A 253 2.23 2.34 30.57
CA GLN A 253 2.21 3.05 29.28
C GLN A 253 2.89 2.25 28.15
N LEU A 254 3.96 1.50 28.45
CA LEU A 254 4.64 0.65 27.46
C LEU A 254 3.89 -0.66 27.17
N ALA A 255 3.12 -1.19 28.12
CA ALA A 255 2.41 -2.45 28.00
C ALA A 255 1.60 -2.61 26.69
N PRO A 256 0.76 -1.64 26.25
CA PRO A 256 0.04 -1.77 24.98
C PRO A 256 0.96 -1.79 23.75
N LEU A 257 2.16 -1.19 23.84
CA LEU A 257 3.13 -1.17 22.75
C LEU A 257 3.91 -2.49 22.62
N LEU A 258 3.85 -3.36 23.63
CA LEU A 258 4.49 -4.68 23.61
C LEU A 258 3.68 -5.73 22.82
N ALA A 259 2.47 -5.39 22.38
CA ALA A 259 1.62 -6.28 21.59
C ALA A 259 2.32 -6.74 20.30
N ASP A 260 2.06 -7.99 19.91
CA ASP A 260 2.60 -8.55 18.68
C ASP A 260 2.08 -7.79 17.45
N GLY A 261 2.98 -7.51 16.51
CA GLY A 261 2.69 -6.71 15.32
C GLY A 261 2.70 -5.19 15.54
N ASN A 262 2.91 -4.68 16.77
CA ASN A 262 3.10 -3.25 16.96
C ASN A 262 4.48 -2.82 16.41
N PRO A 263 4.55 -1.84 15.49
CA PRO A 263 5.82 -1.36 14.93
C PRO A 263 6.83 -0.84 15.97
N TRP A 264 6.33 -0.39 17.13
CA TRP A 264 7.13 0.19 18.21
C TRP A 264 7.55 -0.84 19.26
N GLN A 265 7.13 -2.11 19.12
CA GLN A 265 7.40 -3.17 20.08
C GLN A 265 8.88 -3.30 20.46
N PRO A 266 9.86 -3.28 19.52
CA PRO A 266 11.28 -3.39 19.89
C PRO A 266 11.75 -2.25 20.80
N PHE A 267 11.26 -1.02 20.57
CA PHE A 267 11.59 0.14 21.40
C PHE A 267 10.90 0.08 22.76
N ALA A 268 9.68 -0.44 22.84
CA ALA A 268 8.98 -0.66 24.10
C ALA A 268 9.66 -1.76 24.95
N ARG A 269 10.16 -2.81 24.32
CA ARG A 269 11.00 -3.85 24.97
C ARG A 269 12.28 -3.24 25.53
N GLU A 270 12.94 -2.38 24.76
CA GLU A 270 14.12 -1.65 25.21
C GLU A 270 13.82 -0.79 26.44
N GLY A 271 12.76 0.02 26.39
CA GLY A 271 12.34 0.84 27.53
C GLY A 271 11.99 0.02 28.77
N THR A 272 11.34 -1.14 28.59
CA THR A 272 11.01 -2.05 29.70
C THR A 272 12.29 -2.59 30.37
N ALA A 273 13.28 -3.00 29.57
CA ALA A 273 14.56 -3.48 30.09
C ALA A 273 15.34 -2.38 30.84
N LEU A 274 15.28 -1.13 30.39
CA LEU A 274 15.88 0.00 31.12
C LEU A 274 15.19 0.26 32.45
N LEU A 275 13.87 0.12 32.51
CA LEU A 275 13.14 0.19 33.78
C LEU A 275 13.49 -0.99 34.71
N ASP A 276 13.83 -2.16 34.17
CA ASP A 276 14.26 -3.32 34.97
C ASP A 276 15.64 -3.06 35.58
N ILE A 277 16.56 -2.48 34.80
CA ILE A 277 17.88 -2.01 35.28
C ILE A 277 17.69 -1.00 36.42
N ARG A 278 16.82 0.00 36.23
CA ARG A 278 16.57 1.05 37.23
C ARG A 278 16.00 0.49 38.54
N GLN A 279 15.25 -0.61 38.47
CA GLN A 279 14.68 -1.27 39.64
C GLN A 279 15.55 -2.40 40.21
N GLY A 280 16.78 -2.55 39.72
CA GLY A 280 17.72 -3.58 40.17
C GLY A 280 17.39 -5.00 39.71
N ARG A 281 16.41 -5.18 38.81
CA ARG A 281 16.03 -6.48 38.24
C ARG A 281 16.92 -6.85 37.07
N MET A 282 18.20 -7.05 37.36
CA MET A 282 19.24 -7.27 36.34
C MET A 282 19.02 -8.55 35.52
N ASP A 283 18.44 -9.60 36.13
CA ASP A 283 18.16 -10.85 35.40
C ASP A 283 17.04 -10.69 34.36
N ASP A 284 15.99 -9.93 34.70
CA ASP A 284 14.92 -9.58 33.76
C ASP A 284 15.47 -8.71 32.63
N ALA A 285 16.24 -7.68 32.97
CA ALA A 285 16.89 -6.81 32.01
C ALA A 285 17.79 -7.60 31.05
N ARG A 286 18.62 -8.52 31.55
CA ARG A 286 19.53 -9.33 30.73
C ARG A 286 18.74 -10.20 29.74
N ARG A 287 17.70 -10.91 30.21
CA ARG A 287 16.84 -11.71 29.34
C ARG A 287 16.16 -10.87 28.26
N GLY A 288 15.61 -9.71 28.65
CA GLY A 288 14.95 -8.79 27.73
C GLY A 288 15.90 -8.25 26.65
N LEU A 289 17.09 -7.78 27.05
CA LEU A 289 18.09 -7.25 26.13
C LEU A 289 18.69 -8.33 25.23
N GLN A 290 18.87 -9.57 25.72
CA GLN A 290 19.36 -10.69 24.91
C GLN A 290 18.35 -11.09 23.84
N THR A 291 17.07 -11.14 24.21
CA THR A 291 15.99 -11.37 23.22
C THR A 291 16.00 -10.26 22.17
N LEU A 292 16.12 -9.00 22.60
CA LEU A 292 16.10 -7.85 21.72
C LEU A 292 17.31 -7.75 20.79
N SER A 293 18.51 -8.15 21.25
CA SER A 293 19.72 -8.13 20.42
C SER A 293 19.73 -9.20 19.33
N GLN A 294 19.00 -10.28 19.54
CA GLN A 294 18.85 -11.41 18.60
C GLN A 294 17.62 -11.26 17.68
N ASP A 295 16.76 -10.27 17.91
CA ASP A 295 15.55 -10.06 17.12
C ASP A 295 15.86 -9.47 15.74
N GLU A 296 15.78 -10.31 14.70
CA GLU A 296 16.02 -9.90 13.31
C GLU A 296 15.04 -8.83 12.81
N ASN A 297 13.84 -8.76 13.39
CA ASN A 297 12.82 -7.77 13.04
C ASN A 297 13.06 -6.41 13.72
N ALA A 298 13.90 -6.35 14.75
CA ALA A 298 14.22 -5.11 15.43
C ALA A 298 15.15 -4.21 14.58
N PRO A 299 14.94 -2.89 14.58
CA PRO A 299 15.85 -1.97 13.88
C PRO A 299 17.31 -2.11 14.37
N PRO A 300 18.32 -2.00 13.47
CA PRO A 300 19.73 -2.18 13.85
C PRO A 300 20.18 -1.28 15.00
N GLY A 301 19.69 -0.04 15.06
CA GLY A 301 20.01 0.88 16.16
C GLY A 301 19.55 0.38 17.53
N VAL A 302 18.38 -0.26 17.60
CA VAL A 302 17.84 -0.84 18.84
C VAL A 302 18.67 -2.06 19.25
N ARG A 303 18.94 -2.97 18.30
CA ARG A 303 19.79 -4.14 18.54
C ARG A 303 21.19 -3.76 19.04
N ASN A 304 21.82 -2.78 18.39
CA ASN A 304 23.16 -2.33 18.74
C ASN A 304 23.21 -1.74 20.15
N ARG A 305 22.19 -0.97 20.55
CA ARG A 305 22.09 -0.47 21.93
C ARG A 305 21.87 -1.61 22.93
N ALA A 306 21.01 -2.58 22.60
CA ALA A 306 20.80 -3.75 23.45
C ALA A 306 22.09 -4.55 23.68
N THR A 307 22.86 -4.82 22.62
CA THR A 307 24.18 -5.47 22.69
C THR A 307 25.17 -4.64 23.52
N GLY A 308 25.19 -3.31 23.32
CA GLY A 308 26.05 -2.41 24.09
C GLY A 308 25.71 -2.38 25.59
N LEU A 309 24.43 -2.47 25.94
CA LEU A 309 23.99 -2.59 27.34
C LEU A 309 24.37 -3.96 27.92
N LEU A 310 24.15 -5.05 27.18
CA LEU A 310 24.57 -6.39 27.61
C LEU A 310 26.08 -6.46 27.87
N ALA A 311 26.91 -5.86 27.02
CA ALA A 311 28.36 -5.83 27.22
C ALA A 311 28.77 -5.12 28.53
N LYS A 312 27.96 -4.17 29.02
CA LYS A 312 28.20 -3.49 30.31
C LYS A 312 27.78 -4.31 31.54
N PHE A 313 26.78 -5.20 31.41
CA PHE A 313 26.19 -5.95 32.54
C PHE A 313 26.40 -7.48 32.49
N GLY A 314 27.02 -7.97 31.42
CA GLY A 314 27.23 -9.38 31.10
C GLY A 314 28.70 -9.79 31.04
N GLY A 315 29.60 -8.94 31.57
CA GLY A 315 30.99 -9.29 31.89
C GLY A 315 31.12 -9.71 33.34
#